data_AF-A0A349DYF1-F1
#
_entry.id   AF-A0A349DYF1-F1
#
_cell.length_a   1.000
_cell.length_b   1.000
_cell.length_c   1.000
_cell.angle_alpha   90.00
_cell.angle_beta   90.00
_cell.angle_gamma   90.00
#
_symmetry.space_group_name_H-M   'P 1'
#
loop_
_entity.id
_entity.type
_entity.pdbx_description
1 polymer ?
#
loop_
_entity_poly.entity_id
_entity_poly.type
_entity_poly.pdbx_seq_one_letter_code
_entity_poly.pdbx_strand_id
1 'polypeptide(L)'
;MNNKLNFTLKSENLAIELLNTAEHYYEQGKYALATGYYTQVIELELTKAKLTYALYMRGMALYKSGKQAEAIADWRRVQTLGFQHPSGIDLMDLLPIKTLD
;
A
#
# COMPACT_ATOMS: atom_id res chain seq x y z
N MET A 1 -34.47 5.85 3.18
CA MET A 1 -33.44 5.65 2.14
C MET A 1 -32.41 6.76 2.28
N ASN A 2 -31.38 6.56 3.10
CA ASN A 2 -30.20 7.42 3.23
C ASN A 2 -29.25 6.66 4.16
N ASN A 3 -28.07 6.25 3.67
CA ASN A 3 -26.85 6.13 4.50
C ASN A 3 -25.67 5.50 3.78
N LYS A 4 -25.88 4.63 2.77
CA LYS A 4 -24.76 3.97 2.10
C LYS A 4 -23.83 4.96 1.38
N LEU A 5 -24.41 5.91 0.64
CA LEU A 5 -23.63 6.92 -0.11
C LEU A 5 -22.84 7.85 0.83
N ASN A 6 -23.46 8.34 1.91
CA ASN A 6 -22.78 9.19 2.90
C ASN A 6 -21.67 8.43 3.64
N PHE A 7 -21.90 7.16 3.99
CA PHE A 7 -20.89 6.31 4.60
C PHE A 7 -19.71 6.05 3.66
N THR A 8 -19.99 5.73 2.39
CA THR A 8 -18.96 5.55 1.36
C THR A 8 -18.14 6.83 1.18
N LEU A 9 -18.78 7.98 1.00
CA LEU A 9 -18.09 9.26 0.84
C LEU A 9 -17.20 9.59 2.06
N LYS A 10 -17.69 9.31 3.28
CA LYS A 10 -16.91 9.49 4.51
C LYS A 10 -15.69 8.56 4.54
N SER A 11 -15.84 7.29 4.17
CA SER A 11 -14.72 6.35 4.09
C SER A 11 -13.70 6.74 3.02
N GLU A 12 -14.14 7.31 1.90
CA GLU A 12 -13.22 7.77 0.85
C GLU A 12 -12.40 8.99 1.29
N ASN A 13 -13.03 9.96 1.95
CA ASN A 13 -12.32 11.13 2.49
C ASN A 13 -11.31 10.71 3.55
N LEU A 14 -11.70 9.82 4.48
CA LEU A 14 -10.79 9.27 5.47
C LEU A 14 -9.60 8.56 4.83
N ALA A 15 -9.84 7.79 3.76
CA ALA A 15 -8.77 7.12 3.04
C ALA A 15 -7.75 8.09 2.43
N ILE A 16 -8.24 9.19 1.85
CA ILE A 16 -7.39 10.23 1.27
C ILE A 16 -6.52 10.86 2.35
N GLU A 17 -7.11 11.20 3.51
CA GLU A 17 -6.36 11.75 4.64
C GLU A 17 -5.29 10.78 5.16
N LEU A 18 -5.65 9.49 5.31
CA LEU A 18 -4.72 8.44 5.74
C LEU A 18 -3.58 8.24 4.74
N LEU A 19 -3.87 8.23 3.42
CA LEU A 19 -2.85 8.12 2.37
C LEU A 19 -1.89 9.32 2.40
N ASN A 20 -2.41 10.55 2.43
CA ASN A 20 -1.58 11.75 2.51
C ASN A 20 -0.70 11.75 3.77
N THR A 21 -1.24 11.28 4.89
CA THR A 21 -0.49 11.15 6.14
C THR A 21 0.61 10.09 6.04
N ALA A 22 0.30 8.95 5.43
CA ALA A 22 1.26 7.87 5.21
C ALA A 22 2.42 8.33 4.33
N GLU A 23 2.13 9.03 3.23
CA GLU A 23 3.11 9.62 2.32
C GLU A 23 4.00 10.63 3.03
N HIS A 24 3.41 11.55 3.80
CA HIS A 24 4.18 12.52 4.57
C HIS A 24 5.21 11.85 5.51
N TYR A 25 4.81 10.79 6.22
CA TYR A 25 5.73 10.05 7.08
C TYR A 25 6.76 9.24 6.29
N TYR A 26 6.36 8.70 5.13
CA TYR A 26 7.27 7.99 4.23
C TYR A 26 8.39 8.90 3.72
N GLU A 27 8.04 10.12 3.29
CA GLU A 27 8.99 11.14 2.83
C GLU A 27 9.97 11.57 3.93
N GLN A 28 9.53 11.56 5.20
CA GLN A 28 10.40 11.81 6.34
C GLN A 28 11.27 10.60 6.75
N GLY A 29 11.18 9.47 6.03
CA GLY A 29 11.88 8.24 6.40
C GLY A 29 11.30 7.53 7.63
N LYS A 30 10.15 7.98 8.14
CA LYS A 30 9.46 7.39 9.31
C LYS A 30 8.60 6.20 8.86
N TYR A 31 9.25 5.18 8.31
CA TYR A 31 8.58 4.08 7.62
C TYR A 31 7.62 3.28 8.50
N ALA A 32 7.93 3.07 9.78
CA ALA A 32 7.02 2.36 10.69
C ALA A 32 5.68 3.11 10.86
N LEU A 33 5.71 4.44 10.98
CA LEU A 33 4.49 5.25 11.03
C LEU A 33 3.72 5.18 9.71
N ALA A 34 4.42 5.34 8.58
CA ALA A 34 3.82 5.21 7.25
C ALA A 34 3.11 3.86 7.06
N THR A 35 3.74 2.75 7.47
CA THR A 35 3.11 1.42 7.38
C THR A 35 1.83 1.28 8.18
N GLY A 36 1.74 1.95 9.34
CA GLY A 36 0.52 1.97 10.16
C GLY A 36 -0.64 2.67 9.45
N TYR A 37 -0.38 3.81 8.83
CA TYR A 37 -1.41 4.55 8.09
C TYR A 37 -1.84 3.82 6.81
N TYR A 38 -0.91 3.24 6.04
CA TYR A 38 -1.28 2.41 4.89
C TYR A 38 -2.12 1.18 5.29
N THR A 39 -1.83 0.58 6.45
CA THR A 39 -2.61 -0.56 6.95
C THR A 39 -4.06 -0.16 7.23
N GLN A 40 -4.29 1.01 7.83
CA GLN A 40 -5.65 1.52 8.03
C GLN A 40 -6.39 1.71 6.70
N VAL A 41 -5.72 2.18 5.64
CA VAL A 41 -6.34 2.31 4.31
C VAL A 41 -6.75 0.94 3.74
N ILE A 42 -5.92 -0.09 3.93
CA ILE A 42 -6.20 -1.46 3.48
C ILE A 42 -7.44 -2.03 4.20
N GLU A 43 -7.56 -1.78 5.51
CA GLU A 43 -8.69 -2.24 6.34
C GLU A 43 -10.03 -1.59 6.00
N LEU A 44 -10.01 -0.42 5.34
CA LEU A 44 -11.23 0.23 4.85
C LEU A 44 -11.86 -0.48 3.64
N GLU A 45 -11.19 -1.48 3.05
CA GLU A 45 -11.70 -2.33 1.95
C GLU A 45 -12.30 -1.49 0.79
N LEU A 46 -11.53 -0.47 0.39
CA LEU A 46 -11.95 0.54 -0.58
C LEU A 46 -11.83 0.04 -2.02
N THR A 47 -12.01 0.95 -2.98
CA THR A 47 -11.83 0.65 -4.39
C THR A 47 -10.48 0.00 -4.66
N LYS A 48 -10.47 -0.90 -5.66
CA LYS A 48 -9.28 -1.61 -6.12
C LYS A 48 -8.07 -0.69 -6.32
N ALA A 49 -8.28 0.51 -6.87
CA ALA A 49 -7.21 1.48 -7.09
C ALA A 49 -6.54 1.96 -5.78
N LYS A 50 -7.34 2.35 -4.77
CA LYS A 50 -6.82 2.81 -3.47
C LYS A 50 -6.14 1.66 -2.71
N LEU A 51 -6.75 0.47 -2.74
CA LEU A 51 -6.17 -0.74 -2.14
C LEU A 51 -4.81 -1.10 -2.77
N THR A 52 -4.73 -1.11 -4.10
CA THR A 52 -3.50 -1.36 -4.84
C THR A 52 -2.41 -0.35 -4.47
N TYR A 53 -2.74 0.94 -4.43
CA TYR A 53 -1.78 1.98 -4.08
C TYR A 53 -1.28 1.86 -2.64
N ALA A 54 -2.18 1.63 -1.68
CA ALA A 54 -1.82 1.46 -0.28
C ALA A 54 -0.92 0.24 -0.05
N LEU A 55 -1.23 -0.91 -0.68
CA LEU A 55 -0.38 -2.11 -0.61
C LEU A 55 1.00 -1.86 -1.22
N TYR A 56 1.05 -1.21 -2.38
CA TYR A 56 2.30 -0.89 -3.05
C TYR A 56 3.22 -0.04 -2.17
N MET A 57 2.69 1.06 -1.65
CA MET A 57 3.46 2.01 -0.84
C MET A 57 3.79 1.46 0.55
N ARG A 58 2.91 0.63 1.15
CA ARG A 58 3.25 -0.11 2.37
C ARG A 58 4.41 -1.06 2.12
N GLY A 59 4.41 -1.78 1.01
CA GLY A 59 5.53 -2.63 0.60
C GLY A 59 6.83 -1.84 0.47
N MET A 60 6.81 -0.65 -0.12
CA MET A 60 7.99 0.22 -0.19
C MET A 60 8.48 0.64 1.21
N ALA A 61 7.57 1.03 2.10
CA ALA A 61 7.92 1.43 3.47
C ALA A 61 8.49 0.25 4.29
N LEU A 62 7.89 -0.93 4.16
CA LEU A 62 8.37 -2.17 4.77
C LEU A 62 9.77 -2.53 4.26
N TYR A 63 9.99 -2.47 2.95
CA TYR A 63 11.30 -2.73 2.36
C TYR A 63 12.36 -1.76 2.89
N LYS A 64 12.08 -0.46 2.91
CA LYS A 64 13.00 0.56 3.44
C LYS A 64 13.25 0.46 4.95
N SER A 65 12.37 -0.20 5.70
CA SER A 65 12.55 -0.51 7.12
C SER A 65 13.17 -1.90 7.39
N GLY A 66 13.60 -2.61 6.35
CA GLY A 66 14.24 -3.93 6.46
C GLY A 66 13.27 -5.11 6.56
N LYS A 67 11.96 -4.87 6.48
CA LYS A 67 10.90 -5.89 6.55
C LYS A 67 10.60 -6.47 5.17
N GLN A 68 11.61 -7.05 4.54
CA GLN A 68 11.56 -7.46 3.13
C GLN A 68 10.50 -8.54 2.85
N ALA A 69 10.31 -9.51 3.75
CA ALA A 69 9.30 -10.56 3.56
C ALA A 69 7.86 -10.00 3.56
N GLU A 70 7.56 -9.05 4.46
CA GLU A 70 6.27 -8.37 4.52
C GLU A 70 6.05 -7.52 3.25
N ALA A 71 7.09 -6.84 2.76
CA ALA A 71 7.03 -6.07 1.51
C ALA A 71 6.72 -6.95 0.29
N ILE A 72 7.37 -8.11 0.19
CA ILE A 72 7.12 -9.11 -0.86
C ILE A 72 5.66 -9.57 -0.85
N ALA A 73 5.11 -9.84 0.33
CA ALA A 73 3.72 -10.27 0.46
C ALA A 73 2.76 -9.21 -0.08
N ASP A 74 3.00 -7.93 0.22
CA ASP A 74 2.19 -6.83 -0.30
C ASP A 74 2.28 -6.70 -1.81
N TRP A 75 3.48 -6.76 -2.38
CA TRP A 75 3.67 -6.65 -3.84
C TRP A 75 3.09 -7.85 -4.60
N ARG A 76 3.17 -9.06 -4.05
CA ARG A 76 2.43 -10.21 -4.60
C ARG A 76 0.92 -9.96 -4.59
N ARG A 77 0.38 -9.40 -3.50
CA ARG A 77 -1.05 -9.04 -3.46
C ARG A 77 -1.39 -8.00 -4.53
N VAL A 78 -0.55 -6.99 -4.75
CA VAL A 78 -0.70 -6.00 -5.82
C VAL A 78 -0.77 -6.65 -7.21
N GLN A 79 0.09 -7.64 -7.50
CA GLN A 79 0.03 -8.41 -8.75
C GLN A 79 -1.29 -9.19 -8.91
N THR A 80 -1.81 -9.82 -7.85
CA THR A 80 -3.11 -10.52 -7.91
C THR A 80 -4.28 -9.58 -8.21
N LEU A 81 -4.12 -8.29 -7.90
CA LEU A 81 -5.06 -7.24 -8.28
C LEU A 81 -4.83 -6.77 -9.73
N GLY A 82 -3.95 -7.39 -10.52
CA GLY A 82 -3.71 -7.03 -11.91
C GLY A 82 -3.07 -5.65 -12.09
N PHE A 83 -2.42 -5.12 -11.05
CA PHE A 83 -1.57 -3.95 -11.21
C PHE A 83 -0.28 -4.37 -11.89
N GLN A 84 0.07 -3.66 -12.95
CA GLN A 84 1.35 -3.76 -13.62
C GLN A 84 2.07 -2.43 -13.39
N HIS A 85 3.34 -2.51 -12.97
CA HIS A 85 4.13 -1.30 -12.82
C HIS A 85 4.23 -0.60 -14.18
N PRO A 86 4.13 0.75 -14.27
CA PRO A 86 4.09 1.46 -15.56
C PRO A 86 5.32 1.24 -16.46
N SER A 87 6.47 0.89 -15.87
CA SER A 87 7.67 0.56 -16.64
C SER A 87 7.68 -0.87 -17.20
N GLY A 88 6.64 -1.67 -16.91
CA GLY A 88 6.58 -3.09 -17.26
C GLY A 88 7.51 -4.00 -16.42
N ILE A 89 8.31 -3.42 -15.53
CA ILE A 89 9.20 -4.17 -14.63
C ILE A 89 8.36 -4.79 -13.51
N ASP A 90 8.50 -6.09 -13.28
CA ASP A 90 7.89 -6.70 -12.11
C ASP A 90 8.55 -6.11 -10.85
N LEU A 91 7.76 -5.68 -9.88
CA LEU A 91 8.26 -5.23 -8.58
C LEU A 91 9.14 -6.29 -7.90
N MET A 92 8.89 -7.55 -8.23
CA MET A 92 9.68 -8.68 -7.78
C MET A 92 11.06 -8.75 -8.43
N ASP A 93 11.24 -8.23 -9.65
CA ASP A 93 12.53 -8.20 -10.35
C ASP A 93 13.51 -7.17 -9.74
N LEU A 94 12.97 -6.18 -9.02
CA LEU A 94 13.75 -5.15 -8.33
C LEU A 94 14.22 -5.58 -6.94
N LEU A 95 13.74 -6.73 -6.46
CA LEU A 95 14.21 -7.31 -5.22
C LEU A 95 15.56 -7.98 -5.47
N PRO A 96 16.57 -7.76 -4.60
CA PRO A 96 17.77 -8.57 -4.67
C PRO A 96 17.34 -10.02 -4.48
N ILE A 97 17.48 -10.81 -5.54
CA ILE A 97 17.25 -12.25 -5.54
C ILE A 97 18.29 -12.83 -4.57
N LYS A 98 17.97 -12.88 -3.28
CA LYS A 98 18.54 -13.94 -2.46
C LYS A 98 17.76 -15.17 -2.86
N THR A 99 18.35 -15.93 -3.77
CA THR A 99 18.07 -17.35 -3.87
C THR A 99 18.09 -17.87 -2.44
N LEU A 100 16.93 -18.32 -1.97
CA LEU A 100 16.87 -19.16 -0.79
C LEU A 100 17.16 -20.55 -1.33
N ASP A 101 18.45 -20.84 -1.43
CA ASP A 101 18.98 -22.21 -1.47
C ASP A 101 18.65 -22.94 -0.16
#